data_AF-A0A197K212-F1
#
_entry.id   AF-A0A197K212-F1
#
_cell.length_a   1.000
_cell.length_b   1.000
_cell.length_c   1.000
_cell.angle_alpha   90.00
_cell.angle_beta   90.00
_cell.angle_gamma   90.00
#
_symmetry.space_group_name_H-M   'P 1'
#
loop_
_entity.id
_entity.type
_entity.pdbx_description
1 polymer ?
#
loop_
_entity_poly.entity_id
_entity_poly.type
_entity_poly.pdbx_seq_one_letter_code
_entity_poly.pdbx_strand_id
1 'polypeptide(L)'
;AQYPAKDELPDTNHPLVKKWIAEIDWSKVPKLPLAKADIPNCPDCPAGKKGVPKNACWWTCDGCVAPDDIEVCPREKAWGLTYDDGPSEDTPRLLKKLHQANVTSTFFVVGSRVLEYPETLIQEVKEGHHIGLHTWSHAGMTSLTNEQIVAEIKWAEKIVFDVTGLKTKYWRPPYGDVDNRVREIVRQMGYKTVIWTKEWDSNDWQIPDKTITNKEVFRNFKWALSTVPKLKGGVITLEHDLYTQTVNVA
;
A
#
# COMPACT_ATOMS: atom_id res chain seq x y z
N ALA A 1 19.96 -15.65 6.23
CA ALA A 1 19.02 -15.88 5.12
C ALA A 1 19.30 -14.87 4.01
N GLN A 2 18.89 -15.14 2.76
CA GLN A 2 19.06 -14.22 1.62
C GLN A 2 18.15 -12.98 1.71
N TYR A 3 17.05 -13.11 2.47
CA TYR A 3 16.04 -12.08 2.69
C TYR A 3 15.86 -11.80 4.19
N PRO A 4 15.33 -10.62 4.58
CA PRO A 4 14.95 -10.33 5.95
C PRO A 4 13.86 -11.28 6.48
N ALA A 5 13.62 -11.27 7.78
CA ALA A 5 12.57 -12.06 8.39
C ALA A 5 11.17 -11.55 8.01
N LYS A 6 10.17 -12.43 8.15
CA LYS A 6 8.78 -12.13 7.83
C LYS A 6 8.24 -11.08 8.80
N ASP A 7 7.60 -10.04 8.26
CA ASP A 7 6.93 -8.98 9.02
C ASP A 7 7.84 -8.28 10.03
N GLU A 8 9.15 -8.30 9.79
CA GLU A 8 10.17 -7.63 10.57
C GLU A 8 10.86 -6.55 9.73
N LEU A 9 11.22 -5.43 10.39
CA LEU A 9 11.97 -4.34 9.75
C LEU A 9 13.32 -4.88 9.22
N PRO A 10 13.66 -4.62 7.94
CA PRO A 10 14.96 -5.03 7.43
C PRO A 10 16.14 -4.33 8.11
N ASP A 11 17.25 -5.05 8.29
CA ASP A 11 18.49 -4.49 8.85
C ASP A 11 19.11 -3.45 7.91
N THR A 12 19.20 -2.21 8.40
CA THR A 12 19.79 -1.08 7.68
C THR A 12 21.31 -1.21 7.50
N ASN A 13 21.97 -2.08 8.27
CA ASN A 13 23.39 -2.35 8.14
C ASN A 13 23.73 -3.34 7.02
N HIS A 14 22.72 -3.99 6.43
CA HIS A 14 22.92 -4.97 5.36
C HIS A 14 23.64 -4.33 4.17
N PRO A 15 24.64 -4.98 3.53
CA PRO A 15 25.43 -4.38 2.45
C PRO A 15 24.62 -3.86 1.27
N LEU A 16 23.51 -4.53 0.90
CA LEU A 16 22.60 -4.04 -0.15
C LEU A 16 21.86 -2.77 0.30
N VAL A 17 21.39 -2.73 1.54
CA VAL A 17 20.67 -1.58 2.08
C VAL A 17 21.58 -0.36 2.13
N LYS A 18 22.84 -0.53 2.54
CA LYS A 18 23.85 0.54 2.48
C LYS A 18 24.06 1.09 1.06
N LYS A 19 24.03 0.23 0.03
CA LYS A 19 24.13 0.67 -1.36
C LYS A 19 22.90 1.49 -1.76
N TRP A 20 21.70 1.01 -1.47
CA TRP A 20 20.47 1.73 -1.78
C TRP A 20 20.36 3.07 -1.05
N ILE A 21 20.76 3.13 0.23
CA ILE A 21 20.83 4.37 1.01
C ILE A 21 21.77 5.40 0.35
N ALA A 22 22.87 4.94 -0.24
CA ALA A 22 23.84 5.81 -0.92
C ALA A 22 23.32 6.36 -2.27
N GLU A 23 22.23 5.79 -2.82
CA GLU A 23 21.59 6.27 -4.05
C GLU A 23 20.63 7.45 -3.79
N ILE A 24 20.27 7.70 -2.52
CA ILE A 24 19.32 8.78 -2.15
C ILE A 24 20.05 10.11 -2.00
N ASP A 25 19.49 11.14 -2.63
CA ASP A 25 19.86 12.54 -2.43
C ASP A 25 19.15 13.10 -1.19
N TRP A 26 19.80 12.92 -0.04
CA TRP A 26 19.32 13.39 1.27
C TRP A 26 19.15 14.90 1.37
N SER A 27 19.76 15.68 0.46
CA SER A 27 19.58 17.14 0.45
C SER A 27 18.17 17.58 0.04
N LYS A 28 17.46 16.73 -0.72
CA LYS A 28 16.08 16.97 -1.16
C LYS A 28 15.02 16.48 -0.17
N VAL A 29 15.39 15.58 0.74
CA VAL A 29 14.46 14.97 1.70
C VAL A 29 14.09 15.97 2.80
N PRO A 30 12.81 16.34 2.95
CA PRO A 30 12.37 17.22 4.03
C PRO A 30 12.71 16.66 5.42
N LYS A 31 13.20 17.53 6.29
CA LYS A 31 13.45 17.19 7.70
C LYS A 31 12.16 17.30 8.49
N LEU A 32 11.47 16.17 8.63
CA LEU A 32 10.22 16.05 9.38
C LEU A 32 10.43 15.20 10.64
N PRO A 33 9.74 15.51 11.76
CA PRO A 33 9.76 14.63 12.92
C PRO A 33 9.11 13.29 12.59
N LEU A 34 9.61 12.22 13.21
CA LEU A 34 8.98 10.91 13.13
C LEU A 34 7.66 10.92 13.90
N ALA A 35 6.65 10.23 13.37
CA ALA A 35 5.45 9.92 14.12
C ALA A 35 5.81 9.01 15.30
N LYS A 36 5.08 9.13 16.41
CA LYS A 36 5.22 8.21 17.54
C LYS A 36 4.57 6.87 17.19
N ALA A 37 5.19 5.78 17.65
CA ALA A 37 4.80 4.41 17.32
C ALA A 37 3.41 4.04 17.86
N ASP A 38 2.37 4.28 17.04
CA ASP A 38 1.00 3.77 17.19
C ASP A 38 0.18 4.01 15.89
N ILE A 39 0.75 3.69 14.73
CA ILE A 39 0.04 3.79 13.43
C ILE A 39 -0.91 2.58 13.30
N PRO A 40 -2.19 2.74 12.87
CA PRO A 40 -2.83 3.94 12.31
C PRO A 40 -3.36 4.96 13.32
N ASN A 41 -3.51 4.59 14.58
CA ASN A 41 -4.22 5.38 15.59
C ASN A 41 -3.59 6.76 15.86
N CYS A 42 -2.31 6.94 15.50
CA CYS A 42 -1.50 8.16 15.51
C CYS A 42 -2.01 9.23 16.50
N PRO A 43 -2.10 8.93 17.81
CA PRO A 43 -2.79 9.76 18.78
C PRO A 43 -2.13 11.13 18.98
N ASP A 44 -0.89 11.27 18.48
CA ASP A 44 -0.09 12.48 18.58
C ASP A 44 0.44 12.92 17.19
N CYS A 45 -0.43 12.89 16.19
CA CYS A 45 -0.14 13.36 14.83
C CYS A 45 0.70 14.68 14.82
N PRO A 46 1.86 14.73 14.12
CA PRO A 46 2.70 15.92 14.06
C PRO A 46 2.10 17.10 13.26
N ALA A 47 1.15 16.83 12.35
CA ALA A 47 0.58 17.86 11.49
C ALA A 47 -0.01 19.02 12.29
N GLY A 48 0.24 20.25 11.83
CA GLY A 48 -0.23 21.47 12.49
C GLY A 48 0.48 21.85 13.79
N LYS A 49 1.41 21.04 14.31
CA LYS A 49 2.16 21.37 15.52
C LYS A 49 3.25 22.42 15.28
N LYS A 50 3.57 23.19 16.32
CA LYS A 50 4.61 24.21 16.30
C LYS A 50 5.96 23.57 15.94
N GLY A 51 6.62 24.10 14.91
CA GLY A 51 7.90 23.60 14.42
C GLY A 51 7.81 22.56 13.31
N VAL A 52 6.61 22.08 12.98
CA VAL A 52 6.38 21.21 11.83
C VAL A 52 6.08 22.07 10.59
N PRO A 53 6.81 21.86 9.47
CA PRO A 53 6.55 22.60 8.24
C PRO A 53 5.09 22.43 7.79
N LYS A 54 4.45 23.53 7.37
CA LYS A 54 3.05 23.50 6.89
C LYS A 54 2.86 22.60 5.66
N ASN A 55 3.92 22.39 4.89
CA ASN A 55 3.93 21.55 3.71
C ASN A 55 4.33 20.10 4.02
N ALA A 56 4.24 19.64 5.27
CA ALA A 56 4.63 18.28 5.60
C ALA A 56 3.64 17.21 5.10
N CYS A 57 2.37 17.58 4.91
CA CYS A 57 1.33 16.81 4.22
C CYS A 57 1.20 15.35 4.70
N TRP A 58 0.67 15.15 5.91
CA TRP A 58 0.47 13.82 6.47
C TRP A 58 -0.91 13.26 6.13
N TRP A 59 -0.96 12.19 5.36
CA TRP A 59 -2.26 11.63 4.97
C TRP A 59 -3.04 11.07 6.18
N THR A 60 -2.39 10.32 7.06
CA THR A 60 -3.00 9.74 8.28
C THR A 60 -3.50 10.77 9.29
N CYS A 61 -3.00 12.01 9.20
CA CYS A 61 -3.32 13.10 10.11
C CYS A 61 -4.52 13.93 9.66
N ASP A 62 -4.44 14.46 8.44
CA ASP A 62 -5.38 15.47 7.94
C ASP A 62 -5.92 15.10 6.54
N GLY A 63 -5.55 13.92 6.02
CA GLY A 63 -5.93 13.48 4.69
C GLY A 63 -5.19 14.20 3.57
N CYS A 64 -4.04 14.84 3.86
CA CYS A 64 -3.30 15.57 2.82
C CYS A 64 -2.74 14.63 1.76
N VAL A 65 -3.09 14.94 0.51
CA VAL A 65 -2.63 14.27 -0.71
C VAL A 65 -1.68 15.22 -1.44
N ALA A 66 -0.49 14.72 -1.79
CA ALA A 66 0.50 15.51 -2.54
C ALA A 66 0.13 15.57 -4.03
N PRO A 67 0.53 16.61 -4.77
CA PRO A 67 0.16 16.77 -6.19
C PRO A 67 0.54 15.59 -7.11
N ASP A 68 1.51 14.78 -6.73
CA ASP A 68 1.99 13.61 -7.47
C ASP A 68 1.44 12.26 -6.95
N ASP A 69 0.66 12.27 -5.88
CA ASP A 69 -0.09 11.11 -5.41
C ASP A 69 -1.22 10.76 -6.38
N ILE A 70 -1.59 9.49 -6.43
CA ILE A 70 -2.75 9.00 -7.17
C ILE A 70 -3.82 8.59 -6.16
N GLU A 71 -4.92 9.35 -6.10
CA GLU A 71 -6.07 9.07 -5.21
C GLU A 71 -7.37 8.73 -5.95
N VAL A 72 -7.40 8.94 -7.27
CA VAL A 72 -8.55 8.67 -8.14
C VAL A 72 -8.08 8.09 -9.47
N CYS A 73 -8.95 7.32 -10.13
CA CYS A 73 -8.68 6.87 -11.48
C CYS A 73 -8.75 8.06 -12.47
N PRO A 74 -7.78 8.20 -13.40
CA PRO A 74 -7.74 9.33 -14.33
C PRO A 74 -8.83 9.27 -15.40
N ARG A 75 -9.41 8.09 -15.65
CA ARG A 75 -10.50 7.89 -16.59
C ARG A 75 -11.82 8.05 -15.85
N GLU A 76 -12.73 8.85 -16.40
CA GLU A 76 -14.08 9.01 -15.85
C GLU A 76 -14.78 7.66 -15.71
N LYS A 77 -15.50 7.46 -14.60
CA LYS A 77 -16.27 6.25 -14.29
C LYS A 77 -15.45 4.95 -14.24
N ALA A 78 -14.12 5.04 -14.24
CA ALA A 78 -13.27 3.88 -14.03
C ALA A 78 -13.27 3.49 -12.55
N TRP A 79 -13.26 2.19 -12.31
CA TRP A 79 -13.07 1.61 -10.98
C TRP A 79 -11.71 0.93 -10.95
N GLY A 80 -10.78 1.49 -10.18
CA GLY A 80 -9.55 0.82 -9.78
C GLY A 80 -9.83 -0.03 -8.55
N LEU A 81 -10.20 -1.29 -8.76
CA LEU A 81 -10.35 -2.28 -7.69
C LEU A 81 -8.93 -2.63 -7.20
N THR A 82 -8.68 -2.60 -5.88
CA THR A 82 -7.32 -2.85 -5.38
C THR A 82 -7.31 -3.64 -4.07
N TYR A 83 -6.42 -4.62 -3.98
CA TYR A 83 -6.25 -5.44 -2.79
C TYR A 83 -4.87 -5.19 -2.18
N ASP A 84 -4.85 -4.86 -0.90
CA ASP A 84 -3.65 -4.71 -0.09
C ASP A 84 -3.39 -5.99 0.71
N ASP A 85 -2.19 -6.08 1.27
CA ASP A 85 -1.77 -7.11 2.21
C ASP A 85 -1.51 -8.52 1.63
N GLY A 86 -1.83 -8.76 0.37
CA GLY A 86 -1.45 -10.00 -0.30
C GLY A 86 0.06 -10.16 -0.60
N PRO A 87 0.45 -11.31 -1.16
CA PRO A 87 -0.40 -12.48 -1.37
C PRO A 87 -0.59 -13.25 -0.06
N SER A 88 -1.69 -14.00 0.03
CA SER A 88 -2.08 -14.81 1.19
C SER A 88 -2.52 -16.21 0.75
N GLU A 89 -2.89 -17.07 1.71
CA GLU A 89 -3.52 -18.37 1.44
C GLU A 89 -4.86 -18.22 0.69
N ASP A 90 -5.55 -17.09 0.85
CA ASP A 90 -6.87 -16.86 0.26
C ASP A 90 -6.82 -16.19 -1.11
N THR A 91 -5.72 -15.53 -1.47
CA THR A 91 -5.54 -14.84 -2.75
C THR A 91 -5.83 -15.72 -3.97
N PRO A 92 -5.42 -17.01 -4.06
CA PRO A 92 -5.76 -17.86 -5.21
C PRO A 92 -7.27 -18.04 -5.41
N ARG A 93 -8.06 -18.05 -4.33
CA ARG A 93 -9.53 -18.12 -4.40
C ARG A 93 -10.11 -16.82 -4.95
N LEU A 94 -9.54 -15.67 -4.58
CA LEU A 94 -9.91 -14.37 -5.13
C LEU A 94 -9.59 -14.29 -6.63
N LEU A 95 -8.40 -14.70 -7.05
CA LEU A 95 -8.00 -14.73 -8.47
C LEU A 95 -8.99 -15.53 -9.32
N LYS A 96 -9.40 -16.72 -8.84
CA LYS A 96 -10.43 -17.52 -9.51
C LYS A 96 -11.74 -16.76 -9.70
N LYS A 97 -12.19 -15.99 -8.69
CA LYS A 97 -13.42 -15.19 -8.79
C LYS A 97 -13.27 -14.03 -9.78
N LEU A 98 -12.13 -13.31 -9.73
CA LEU A 98 -11.82 -12.23 -10.65
C LEU A 98 -11.77 -12.72 -12.10
N HIS A 99 -11.12 -13.87 -12.34
CA HIS A 99 -11.10 -14.52 -13.64
C HIS A 99 -12.50 -14.89 -14.14
N GLN A 100 -13.34 -15.50 -13.29
CA GLN A 100 -14.73 -15.83 -13.62
C GLN A 100 -15.58 -14.60 -13.95
N ALA A 101 -15.30 -13.47 -13.30
CA ALA A 101 -15.95 -12.20 -13.55
C ALA A 101 -15.37 -11.43 -14.75
N ASN A 102 -14.26 -11.91 -15.36
CA ASN A 102 -13.48 -11.20 -16.37
C ASN A 102 -13.06 -9.79 -15.90
N VAL A 103 -12.60 -9.70 -14.64
CA VAL A 103 -12.16 -8.47 -13.98
C VAL A 103 -10.67 -8.58 -13.66
N THR A 104 -9.90 -7.56 -14.02
CA THR A 104 -8.53 -7.37 -13.54
C THR A 104 -8.51 -6.41 -12.36
N SER A 105 -7.49 -6.54 -11.50
CA SER A 105 -7.34 -5.76 -10.26
C SER A 105 -5.90 -5.28 -10.11
N THR A 106 -5.63 -4.44 -9.10
CA THR A 106 -4.27 -4.13 -8.64
C THR A 106 -4.03 -4.76 -7.28
N PHE A 107 -2.91 -5.45 -7.10
CA PHE A 107 -2.48 -6.01 -5.82
C PHE A 107 -1.28 -5.22 -5.29
N PHE A 108 -1.40 -4.63 -4.11
CA PHE A 108 -0.29 -4.01 -3.39
C PHE A 108 0.29 -5.05 -2.44
N VAL A 109 1.41 -5.65 -2.85
CA VAL A 109 1.96 -6.84 -2.19
C VAL A 109 2.99 -6.51 -1.12
N VAL A 110 2.92 -7.22 0.00
CA VAL A 110 3.91 -7.15 1.09
C VAL A 110 5.06 -8.09 0.79
N GLY A 111 6.30 -7.57 0.80
CA GLY A 111 7.49 -8.31 0.38
C GLY A 111 7.73 -9.61 1.16
N SER A 112 7.56 -9.58 2.47
CA SER A 112 7.67 -10.78 3.33
C SER A 112 6.69 -11.89 2.91
N ARG A 113 5.49 -11.52 2.45
CA ARG A 113 4.43 -12.44 2.05
C ARG A 113 4.63 -12.98 0.64
N VAL A 114 5.20 -12.16 -0.26
CA VAL A 114 5.67 -12.65 -1.56
C VAL A 114 6.70 -13.77 -1.40
N LEU A 115 7.59 -13.68 -0.40
CA LEU A 115 8.57 -14.72 -0.12
C LEU A 115 7.91 -16.05 0.30
N GLU A 116 6.76 -16.00 0.97
CA GLU A 116 5.99 -17.18 1.36
C GLU A 116 5.12 -17.74 0.23
N TYR A 117 4.56 -16.86 -0.61
CA TYR A 117 3.61 -17.19 -1.67
C TYR A 117 4.08 -16.76 -3.07
N PRO A 118 5.27 -17.18 -3.54
CA PRO A 118 5.82 -16.72 -4.82
C PRO A 118 4.96 -17.18 -6.02
N GLU A 119 4.40 -18.38 -5.96
CA GLU A 119 3.53 -18.91 -7.02
C GLU A 119 2.23 -18.10 -7.17
N THR A 120 1.70 -17.58 -6.06
CA THR A 120 0.52 -16.72 -6.08
C THR A 120 0.82 -15.39 -6.79
N LEU A 121 1.95 -14.75 -6.49
CA LEU A 121 2.38 -13.54 -7.21
C LEU A 121 2.59 -13.81 -8.71
N ILE A 122 3.18 -14.96 -9.06
CA ILE A 122 3.32 -15.37 -10.47
C ILE A 122 1.95 -15.51 -11.13
N GLN A 123 0.95 -16.05 -10.42
CA GLN A 123 -0.41 -16.19 -10.91
C GLN A 123 -1.09 -14.83 -11.12
N GLU A 124 -0.98 -13.90 -10.16
CA GLU A 124 -1.47 -12.53 -10.28
C GLU A 124 -0.95 -11.87 -11.57
N VAL A 125 0.35 -11.99 -11.83
CA VAL A 125 0.98 -11.45 -13.04
C VAL A 125 0.48 -12.15 -14.31
N LYS A 126 0.41 -13.49 -14.32
CA LYS A 126 -0.01 -14.27 -15.49
C LYS A 126 -1.46 -14.01 -15.88
N GLU A 127 -2.34 -13.73 -14.91
CA GLU A 127 -3.75 -13.40 -15.14
C GLU A 127 -3.97 -11.93 -15.53
N GLY A 128 -2.91 -11.12 -15.61
CA GLY A 128 -2.96 -9.74 -16.11
C GLY A 128 -3.28 -8.70 -15.04
N HIS A 129 -3.17 -9.04 -13.76
CA HIS A 129 -3.32 -8.08 -12.68
C HIS A 129 -2.09 -7.16 -12.57
N HIS A 130 -2.29 -5.96 -12.03
CA HIS A 130 -1.21 -5.01 -11.79
C HIS A 130 -0.62 -5.24 -10.41
N ILE A 131 0.71 -5.26 -10.29
CA ILE A 131 1.42 -5.35 -9.00
C ILE A 131 1.96 -3.98 -8.58
N GLY A 132 1.63 -3.56 -7.36
CA GLY A 132 2.26 -2.47 -6.64
C GLY A 132 2.95 -2.98 -5.36
N LEU A 133 3.82 -2.17 -4.75
CA LEU A 133 4.46 -2.53 -3.48
C LEU A 133 3.66 -2.07 -2.27
N HIS A 134 3.71 -2.85 -1.20
CA HIS A 134 3.15 -2.52 0.11
C HIS A 134 4.16 -2.71 1.24
N THR A 135 5.40 -2.27 0.98
CA THR A 135 6.58 -2.42 1.85
C THR A 135 6.99 -3.87 2.09
N TRP A 136 8.06 -4.08 2.86
CA TRP A 136 8.55 -5.41 3.20
C TRP A 136 7.77 -6.00 4.37
N SER A 137 7.60 -5.22 5.44
CA SER A 137 7.09 -5.68 6.73
C SER A 137 5.70 -5.15 7.09
N HIS A 138 5.10 -4.31 6.24
CA HIS A 138 3.85 -3.61 6.52
C HIS A 138 3.95 -2.59 7.69
N ALA A 139 5.14 -2.04 7.96
CA ALA A 139 5.32 -1.01 8.99
C ALA A 139 4.77 0.38 8.59
N GLY A 140 4.30 1.15 9.59
CA GLY A 140 3.88 2.55 9.42
C GLY A 140 5.05 3.48 9.12
N MET A 141 5.11 3.97 7.89
CA MET A 141 6.31 4.58 7.30
C MET A 141 6.74 5.90 7.95
N THR A 142 5.81 6.69 8.48
CA THR A 142 6.13 8.00 9.07
C THR A 142 6.80 7.88 10.43
N SER A 143 6.71 6.71 11.07
CA SER A 143 7.42 6.38 12.31
C SER A 143 8.86 5.91 12.10
N LEU A 144 9.21 5.53 10.87
CA LEU A 144 10.52 4.95 10.52
C LEU A 144 11.58 6.01 10.23
N THR A 145 12.84 5.69 10.50
CA THR A 145 13.97 6.48 10.00
C THR A 145 14.02 6.44 8.48
N ASN A 146 14.75 7.39 7.90
CA ASN A 146 14.91 7.49 6.46
C ASN A 146 15.54 6.23 5.84
N GLU A 147 16.53 5.66 6.52
CA GLU A 147 17.23 4.43 6.12
C GLU A 147 16.31 3.22 6.18
N GLN A 148 15.44 3.15 7.19
CA GLN A 148 14.43 2.08 7.30
C GLN A 148 13.41 2.15 6.17
N ILE A 149 12.95 3.35 5.78
CA ILE A 149 12.06 3.55 4.61
C ILE A 149 12.69 2.99 3.33
N VAL A 150 13.97 3.30 3.08
CA VAL A 150 14.69 2.76 1.92
C VAL A 150 14.73 1.24 1.97
N ALA A 151 15.04 0.68 3.14
CA ALA A 151 15.13 -0.76 3.33
C ALA A 151 13.79 -1.46 3.04
N GLU A 152 12.69 -0.95 3.60
CA GLU A 152 11.32 -1.44 3.41
C GLU A 152 10.95 -1.55 1.92
N ILE A 153 11.14 -0.47 1.15
CA ILE A 153 10.75 -0.44 -0.26
C ILE A 153 11.67 -1.30 -1.11
N LYS A 154 12.98 -1.23 -0.91
CA LYS A 154 13.93 -1.91 -1.79
C LYS A 154 13.98 -3.42 -1.58
N TRP A 155 13.72 -3.91 -0.37
CA TRP A 155 13.54 -5.34 -0.16
C TRP A 155 12.26 -5.86 -0.80
N ALA A 156 11.16 -5.12 -0.72
CA ALA A 156 9.92 -5.46 -1.42
C ALA A 156 10.09 -5.44 -2.95
N GLU A 157 10.75 -4.40 -3.50
CA GLU A 157 11.11 -4.33 -4.93
C GLU A 157 11.94 -5.55 -5.34
N LYS A 158 12.96 -5.89 -4.54
CA LYS A 158 13.87 -6.99 -4.84
C LYS A 158 13.14 -8.33 -4.94
N ILE A 159 12.31 -8.68 -3.96
CA ILE A 159 11.63 -10.00 -3.99
C ILE A 159 10.63 -10.08 -5.15
N VAL A 160 9.88 -9.00 -5.43
CA VAL A 160 8.96 -8.95 -6.57
C VAL A 160 9.74 -9.14 -7.88
N PHE A 161 10.89 -8.47 -8.04
CA PHE A 161 11.73 -8.64 -9.22
C PHE A 161 12.34 -10.04 -9.33
N ASP A 162 12.85 -10.60 -8.24
CA ASP A 162 13.46 -11.94 -8.23
C ASP A 162 12.43 -13.04 -8.57
N VAL A 163 11.15 -12.86 -8.18
CA VAL A 163 10.06 -13.83 -8.45
C VAL A 163 9.48 -13.67 -9.86
N THR A 164 9.31 -12.43 -10.33
CA THR A 164 8.51 -12.15 -11.55
C THR A 164 9.31 -11.59 -12.72
N GLY A 165 10.51 -11.08 -12.47
CA GLY A 165 11.28 -10.27 -13.43
C GLY A 165 10.71 -8.86 -13.66
N LEU A 166 9.62 -8.47 -12.98
CA LEU A 166 8.97 -7.18 -13.18
C LEU A 166 9.57 -6.09 -12.29
N LYS A 167 9.66 -4.89 -12.86
CA LYS A 167 9.90 -3.65 -12.10
C LYS A 167 8.60 -2.88 -11.97
N THR A 168 8.10 -2.78 -10.74
CA THR A 168 6.89 -2.03 -10.41
C THR A 168 7.18 -0.53 -10.37
N LYS A 169 6.14 0.30 -10.44
CA LYS A 169 6.24 1.77 -10.39
C LYS A 169 5.31 2.42 -9.36
N TYR A 170 4.49 1.60 -8.72
CA TYR A 170 3.45 2.05 -7.81
C TYR A 170 3.64 1.37 -6.48
N TRP A 171 3.34 2.10 -5.42
CA TRP A 171 3.31 1.59 -4.07
C TRP A 171 2.15 2.23 -3.33
N ARG A 172 1.68 1.56 -2.28
CA ARG A 172 0.75 2.13 -1.33
C ARG A 172 1.39 2.06 0.06
N PRO A 173 1.37 3.14 0.85
CA PRO A 173 1.84 3.10 2.23
C PRO A 173 0.89 2.27 3.10
N PRO A 174 1.40 1.34 3.93
CA PRO A 174 0.63 0.69 4.98
C PRO A 174 -0.18 1.71 5.77
N TYR A 175 -1.46 1.42 6.01
CA TYR A 175 -2.39 2.29 6.73
C TYR A 175 -2.67 3.66 6.08
N GLY A 176 -2.22 3.89 4.84
CA GLY A 176 -2.18 5.23 4.26
C GLY A 176 -1.09 6.12 4.88
N ASP A 177 -0.18 5.58 5.70
CA ASP A 177 0.76 6.36 6.51
C ASP A 177 1.91 6.93 5.69
N VAL A 178 1.77 8.19 5.28
CA VAL A 178 2.75 8.87 4.44
C VAL A 178 2.79 10.37 4.72
N ASP A 179 4.00 10.92 4.70
CA ASP A 179 4.31 12.35 4.75
C ASP A 179 5.21 12.74 3.55
N ASN A 180 5.49 14.03 3.37
CA ASN A 180 6.35 14.48 2.27
C ASN A 180 7.82 14.04 2.37
N ARG A 181 8.29 13.60 3.56
CA ARG A 181 9.61 12.99 3.72
C ARG A 181 9.60 11.58 3.14
N VAL A 182 8.61 10.76 3.48
CA VAL A 182 8.41 9.42 2.93
C VAL A 182 8.19 9.51 1.42
N ARG A 183 7.29 10.38 0.93
CA ARG A 183 7.04 10.55 -0.52
C ARG A 183 8.31 10.86 -1.28
N GLU A 184 9.11 11.81 -0.78
CA GLU A 184 10.34 12.21 -1.47
C GLU A 184 11.35 11.06 -1.57
N ILE A 185 11.54 10.28 -0.50
CA ILE A 185 12.43 9.12 -0.51
C ILE A 185 11.95 8.09 -1.54
N VAL A 186 10.65 7.76 -1.52
CA VAL A 186 10.08 6.74 -2.41
C VAL A 186 10.03 7.20 -3.87
N ARG A 187 9.80 8.50 -4.10
CA ARG A 187 9.87 9.14 -5.43
C ARG A 187 11.28 9.05 -6.03
N GLN A 188 12.33 9.25 -5.24
CA GLN A 188 13.72 9.09 -5.71
C GLN A 188 14.04 7.65 -6.12
N MET A 189 13.36 6.67 -5.54
CA MET A 189 13.43 5.26 -5.94
C MET A 189 12.58 4.94 -7.18
N GLY A 190 11.87 5.92 -7.76
CA GLY A 190 11.10 5.77 -9.00
C GLY A 190 9.64 5.37 -8.82
N TYR A 191 9.12 5.43 -7.59
CA TYR A 191 7.77 5.01 -7.25
C TYR A 191 6.79 6.18 -7.15
N LYS A 192 5.54 5.93 -7.53
CA LYS A 192 4.39 6.82 -7.30
C LYS A 192 3.53 6.30 -6.18
N THR A 193 3.21 7.17 -5.24
CA THR A 193 2.32 6.86 -4.12
C THR A 193 0.88 6.77 -4.62
N VAL A 194 0.22 5.67 -4.28
CA VAL A 194 -1.20 5.44 -4.57
C VAL A 194 -1.95 5.36 -3.24
N ILE A 195 -2.97 6.19 -3.10
CA ILE A 195 -3.92 6.16 -2.00
C ILE A 195 -5.30 5.81 -2.58
N TRP A 196 -6.21 5.28 -1.77
CA TRP A 196 -7.59 5.06 -2.19
C TRP A 196 -8.38 6.36 -2.14
N THR A 197 -9.49 6.42 -2.87
CA THR A 197 -10.41 7.54 -2.74
C THR A 197 -11.01 7.48 -1.33
N LYS A 198 -10.85 8.52 -0.51
CA LYS A 198 -11.06 8.48 0.96
C LYS A 198 -12.41 7.88 1.38
N GLU A 199 -13.48 8.16 0.65
CA GLU A 199 -14.83 7.64 0.94
C GLU A 199 -15.07 6.19 0.47
N TRP A 200 -14.06 5.55 -0.12
CA TRP A 200 -14.14 4.29 -0.85
C TRP A 200 -13.29 3.18 -0.24
N ASP A 201 -13.20 3.20 1.09
CA ASP A 201 -12.71 2.08 1.91
C ASP A 201 -13.85 1.09 2.17
N SER A 202 -13.65 -0.19 1.80
CA SER A 202 -14.63 -1.24 2.09
C SER A 202 -14.79 -1.51 3.59
N ASN A 203 -13.79 -1.10 4.38
CA ASN A 203 -13.60 -1.36 5.81
C ASN A 203 -13.47 -2.85 6.14
N ASP A 204 -13.19 -3.70 5.17
CA ASP A 204 -13.12 -5.15 5.35
C ASP A 204 -12.11 -5.62 6.41
N TRP A 205 -11.04 -4.84 6.62
CA TRP A 205 -10.07 -5.00 7.71
C TRP A 205 -10.69 -4.95 9.12
N GLN A 206 -11.89 -4.38 9.28
CA GLN A 206 -12.64 -4.34 10.54
C GLN A 206 -13.40 -5.64 10.84
N ILE A 207 -13.49 -6.58 9.90
CA ILE A 207 -14.17 -7.86 10.12
C ILE A 207 -13.41 -8.71 11.17
N PRO A 208 -12.07 -8.92 11.06
CA PRO A 208 -11.30 -9.60 12.11
C PRO A 208 -11.45 -8.95 13.50
N ASP A 209 -11.53 -7.63 13.56
CA ASP A 209 -11.72 -6.85 14.79
C ASP A 209 -13.15 -6.94 15.36
N LYS A 210 -14.06 -7.59 14.62
CA LYS A 210 -15.48 -7.79 14.95
C LYS A 210 -16.24 -6.48 15.13
N THR A 211 -15.76 -5.38 14.56
CA THR A 211 -16.45 -4.09 14.62
C THR A 211 -17.46 -3.93 13.48
N ILE A 212 -17.32 -4.69 12.38
CA ILE A 212 -18.31 -4.81 11.31
C ILE A 212 -18.52 -6.26 10.86
N THR A 213 -19.59 -6.51 10.11
CA THR A 213 -19.96 -7.81 9.55
C THR A 213 -19.73 -7.89 8.03
N ASN A 214 -19.63 -9.12 7.48
CA ASN A 214 -19.60 -9.35 6.03
C ASN A 214 -20.77 -8.68 5.29
N LYS A 215 -21.93 -8.58 5.93
CA LYS A 215 -23.12 -7.92 5.35
C LYS A 215 -22.93 -6.41 5.22
N GLU A 216 -22.19 -5.80 6.14
CA GLU A 216 -21.87 -4.37 6.12
C GLU A 216 -20.82 -4.06 5.07
N VAL A 217 -19.76 -4.86 4.99
CA VAL A 217 -18.77 -4.75 3.91
C VAL A 217 -19.43 -4.91 2.54
N PHE A 218 -20.26 -5.94 2.35
CA PHE A 218 -21.01 -6.11 1.11
C PHE A 218 -21.96 -4.93 0.82
N ARG A 219 -22.51 -4.27 1.86
CA ARG A 219 -23.31 -3.06 1.68
C ARG A 219 -22.45 -1.89 1.19
N ASN A 220 -21.24 -1.73 1.72
CA ASN A 220 -20.27 -0.72 1.28
C ASN A 220 -19.91 -0.93 -0.19
N PHE A 221 -19.62 -2.17 -0.61
CA PHE A 221 -19.39 -2.52 -2.02
C PHE A 221 -20.59 -2.24 -2.92
N LYS A 222 -21.81 -2.60 -2.50
CA LYS A 222 -23.01 -2.30 -3.29
C LYS A 222 -23.28 -0.81 -3.41
N TRP A 223 -23.05 -0.06 -2.34
CA TRP A 223 -23.13 1.39 -2.38
C TRP A 223 -22.13 1.96 -3.38
N ALA A 224 -20.89 1.45 -3.33
CA ALA A 224 -19.83 1.79 -4.27
C ALA A 224 -20.25 1.53 -5.72
N LEU A 225 -20.67 0.30 -6.07
CA LEU A 225 -21.21 -0.08 -7.38
C LEU A 225 -22.33 0.86 -7.87
N SER A 226 -23.21 1.30 -6.98
CA SER A 226 -24.33 2.16 -7.34
C SER A 226 -23.95 3.64 -7.56
N THR A 227 -22.75 4.03 -7.12
CA THR A 227 -22.31 5.42 -7.07
C THR A 227 -21.23 5.72 -8.12
N VAL A 228 -20.26 4.84 -8.36
CA VAL A 228 -19.17 5.06 -9.35
C VAL A 228 -19.70 5.49 -10.73
N PRO A 229 -20.74 4.85 -11.31
CA PRO A 229 -21.22 5.23 -12.64
C PRO A 229 -21.81 6.65 -12.71
N LYS A 230 -22.16 7.23 -11.57
CA LYS A 230 -22.73 8.57 -11.42
C LYS A 230 -21.67 9.63 -11.13
N LEU A 231 -20.44 9.23 -10.80
CA LEU A 231 -19.35 10.16 -10.56
C LEU A 231 -18.84 10.74 -11.88
N LYS A 232 -18.39 11.99 -11.79
CA LYS A 232 -17.66 12.66 -12.88
C LYS A 232 -16.22 12.16 -12.99
N GLY A 233 -15.64 11.63 -11.90
CA GLY A 233 -14.31 11.02 -11.86
C GLY A 233 -14.36 9.51 -11.77
N GLY A 234 -13.20 8.86 -11.84
CA GLY A 234 -13.05 7.46 -11.44
C GLY A 234 -12.71 7.33 -9.96
N VAL A 235 -12.73 6.10 -9.43
CA VAL A 235 -12.43 5.81 -8.01
C VAL A 235 -11.34 4.76 -7.89
N ILE A 236 -10.64 4.78 -6.77
CA ILE A 236 -9.75 3.71 -6.33
C ILE A 236 -10.33 3.19 -5.01
N THR A 237 -10.70 1.92 -4.96
CA THR A 237 -11.26 1.29 -3.75
C THR A 237 -10.18 0.60 -2.95
N LEU A 238 -10.38 0.45 -1.63
CA LEU A 238 -9.48 -0.27 -0.74
C LEU A 238 -10.14 -1.55 -0.22
N GLU A 239 -9.46 -2.66 -0.45
CA GLU A 239 -9.79 -4.01 0.00
C GLU A 239 -8.52 -4.73 0.47
N HIS A 240 -8.65 -5.85 1.19
CA HIS A 240 -7.52 -6.64 1.68
C HIS A 240 -7.73 -8.13 1.36
N ASP A 241 -6.86 -8.73 0.55
CA ASP A 241 -6.95 -10.16 0.20
C ASP A 241 -6.28 -11.08 1.23
N LEU A 242 -5.82 -10.52 2.35
CA LEU A 242 -5.33 -11.24 3.53
C LEU A 242 -6.45 -11.96 4.31
N TYR A 243 -7.69 -11.47 4.23
CA TYR A 243 -8.79 -11.99 5.04
C TYR A 243 -9.74 -12.87 4.24
N THR A 244 -9.97 -14.10 4.70
CA THR A 244 -10.93 -15.05 4.12
C THR A 244 -12.31 -14.41 3.92
N GLN A 245 -12.72 -13.57 4.88
CA GLN A 245 -14.00 -12.90 4.89
C GLN A 245 -14.14 -11.89 3.75
N THR A 246 -13.07 -11.13 3.46
CA THR A 246 -13.02 -10.24 2.28
C THR A 246 -13.15 -11.05 1.00
N VAL A 247 -12.36 -12.12 0.87
CA VAL A 247 -12.41 -12.98 -0.32
C VAL A 247 -13.78 -13.66 -0.48
N ASN A 248 -14.52 -13.87 0.60
CA ASN A 248 -15.88 -14.41 0.54
C ASN A 248 -16.92 -13.39 0.03
N VAL A 249 -16.73 -12.09 0.31
CA VAL A 249 -17.67 -11.03 -0.14
C VAL A 249 -17.36 -10.50 -1.54
N ALA A 250 -16.13 -10.69 -2.04
CA ALA A 250 -15.74 -10.45 -3.43
C ALA A 250 -16.48 -11.38 -4.41
#